data_AF-A0A946C288-F1
#
_entry.id   AF-A0A946C288-F1
#
_cell.length_a   1.000
_cell.length_b   1.000
_cell.length_c   1.000
_cell.angle_alpha   90.00
_cell.angle_beta   90.00
_cell.angle_gamma   90.00
#
_symmetry.space_group_name_H-M   'P 1'
#
loop_
_entity.id
_entity.type
_entity.pdbx_description
1 polymer ?
#
loop_
_entity_poly.entity_id
_entity_poly.type
_entity_poly.pdbx_seq_one_letter_code
_entity_poly.pdbx_strand_id
1 'polypeptide(L)' 'MKTVFVISKIKYALKYERKMPEKEVLKMQPFVTNNGIKLVKTENFKIKKISEKDKERIFEITL' A
#
# COMPACT_ATOMS: atom_id res chain seq x y z
N MET A 1 -1.39 6.34 -12.24
CA MET A 1 -0.36 5.55 -11.54
C MET A 1 -1.03 4.80 -10.42
N LYS A 2 -0.96 3.46 -10.40
CA LYS A 2 -1.61 2.63 -9.37
C LYS A 2 -0.69 2.42 -8.17
N THR A 3 -1.26 2.28 -6.99
CA THR A 3 -0.50 1.95 -5.77
C THR A 3 -0.80 0.51 -5.36
N VAL A 4 0.25 -0.27 -5.14
CA VAL A 4 0.17 -1.69 -4.76
C VAL A 4 0.89 -1.87 -3.44
N PHE A 5 0.24 -2.49 -2.47
CA PHE A 5 0.87 -2.96 -1.24
C PHE A 5 1.28 -4.41 -1.38
N VAL A 6 2.45 -4.77 -0.86
CA VAL A 6 2.89 -6.15 -0.72
C VAL A 6 2.98 -6.44 0.77
N ILE A 7 2.08 -7.29 1.25
CA ILE A 7 2.04 -7.74 2.65
C ILE A 7 2.29 -9.25 2.63
N SER A 8 3.34 -9.73 3.30
CA SER A 8 3.66 -11.16 3.38
C SER A 8 3.66 -11.88 2.02
N LYS A 9 4.28 -11.27 1.00
CA LYS A 9 4.34 -11.72 -0.42
C LYS A 9 3.02 -11.67 -1.19
N ILE A 10 1.91 -11.30 -0.57
CA ILE A 10 0.62 -11.09 -1.24
C ILE A 10 0.53 -9.65 -1.72
N LYS A 11 0.13 -9.46 -2.99
CA LYS A 11 -0.06 -8.16 -3.62
C LYS A 11 -1.51 -7.69 -3.44
N TYR A 12 -1.67 -6.50 -2.89
CA TYR A 12 -2.93 -5.81 -2.68
C TYR A 12 -2.94 -4.52 -3.50
N ALA A 13 -3.66 -4.51 -4.61
CA ALA A 13 -3.87 -3.31 -5.39
C ALA A 13 -4.91 -2.42 -4.71
N LEU A 14 -4.59 -1.14 -4.50
CA LEU A 14 -5.52 -0.18 -3.94
C LEU A 14 -6.60 0.21 -4.93
N LYS A 15 -7.80 0.48 -4.41
CA LYS A 15 -8.94 1.01 -5.21
C LYS A 15 -8.68 2.42 -5.74
N TYR A 16 -7.84 3.17 -5.05
CA TYR A 16 -7.55 4.55 -5.40
C TYR A 16 -6.55 4.61 -6.56
N GLU A 17 -6.98 5.18 -7.70
CA GLU A 17 -6.19 5.27 -8.93
C GLU A 17 -5.10 6.37 -8.92
N ARG A 18 -4.66 6.78 -7.73
CA ARG A 18 -3.66 7.84 -7.53
C ARG A 18 -2.32 7.29 -7.00
N LYS A 19 -1.24 8.00 -7.31
CA LYS A 19 0.08 7.78 -6.70
C LYS A 19 0.00 8.24 -5.25
N MET A 20 0.02 7.29 -4.30
CA MET A 20 0.08 7.68 -2.89
C MET A 20 1.48 8.17 -2.52
N PRO A 21 1.58 9.33 -1.85
CA PRO A 21 2.84 9.78 -1.29
C PRO A 21 3.18 8.96 -0.04
N GLU A 22 4.47 8.74 0.19
CA GLU A 22 4.96 7.97 1.33
C GLU A 22 4.45 8.50 2.68
N LYS A 23 4.41 9.83 2.85
CA LYS A 23 3.88 10.49 4.05
C LYS A 23 2.42 10.12 4.34
N GLU A 24 1.60 9.89 3.31
CA GLU A 24 0.20 9.47 3.46
C GLU A 24 0.11 7.99 3.80
N VAL A 25 0.96 7.16 3.18
CA VAL A 25 1.11 5.73 3.52
C VAL A 25 1.53 5.54 4.98
N LEU A 26 2.46 6.36 5.49
CA LEU A 26 2.91 6.34 6.89
C LEU A 26 1.84 6.75 7.90
N LYS A 27 0.98 7.70 7.53
CA LYS A 27 -0.19 8.08 8.34
C LYS A 27 -1.20 6.94 8.43
N MET A 28 -1.18 6.03 7.45
CA MET A 28 -1.93 4.79 7.37
C MET A 28 -3.39 4.92 7.83
N GLN A 29 -4.10 5.86 7.20
CA GLN A 29 -5.55 5.80 7.15
C GLN A 29 -5.97 4.46 6.52
N PRO A 30 -7.12 3.89 6.90
CA PRO A 30 -7.51 2.60 6.39
C PRO A 30 -7.62 2.62 4.86
N PHE A 31 -6.88 1.73 4.20
CA PHE A 31 -6.84 1.65 2.75
C PHE A 31 -7.77 0.57 2.25
N VAL A 32 -8.60 0.88 1.25
CA VAL A 32 -9.47 -0.09 0.60
C VAL A 32 -8.80 -0.60 -0.66
N THR A 33 -8.71 -1.92 -0.78
CA THR A 33 -8.22 -2.61 -1.98
C THR A 33 -9.30 -2.71 -3.04
N ASN A 34 -8.93 -3.01 -4.29
CA ASN A 34 -9.91 -3.25 -5.37
C ASN A 34 -10.92 -4.37 -5.02
N ASN A 35 -10.52 -5.33 -4.18
CA ASN A 35 -11.35 -6.45 -3.77
C ASN A 35 -12.23 -6.12 -2.54
N GLY A 36 -12.29 -4.86 -2.11
CA GLY A 36 -13.11 -4.42 -0.98
C GLY A 36 -12.49 -4.68 0.40
N ILE A 37 -11.29 -5.27 0.46
CA ILE A 37 -10.57 -5.52 1.72
C ILE A 37 -10.02 -4.21 2.26
N LYS A 38 -10.30 -3.93 3.54
CA LYS A 38 -9.80 -2.75 4.27
C LYS A 38 -8.52 -3.11 5.02
N LEU A 39 -7.40 -2.53 4.62
CA LEU A 39 -6.11 -2.64 5.31
C LEU A 39 -6.08 -1.61 6.44
N VAL A 40 -6.02 -2.08 7.68
CA VAL A 40 -5.99 -1.25 8.88
C VAL A 40 -4.59 -1.24 9.46
N LYS A 41 -4.17 -0.11 10.02
CA LYS A 41 -2.88 0.02 10.70
C LYS A 41 -2.85 -0.85 11.95
N THR A 42 -1.83 -1.68 12.01
CA THR A 42 -1.42 -2.47 13.16
C THR A 42 -0.19 -1.83 13.80
N GLU A 43 0.10 -2.17 15.06
CA GLU A 43 1.25 -1.62 15.79
C GLU A 43 2.59 -1.99 15.15
N ASN A 44 2.65 -3.11 14.41
CA ASN A 44 3.82 -3.57 13.68
C ASN A 44 3.94 -2.98 12.26
N PHE A 45 3.15 -1.95 11.94
CA PHE A 45 3.19 -1.36 10.62
C PHE A 45 4.56 -0.76 10.30
N LYS A 46 5.21 -1.29 9.26
CA LYS A 46 6.49 -0.78 8.77
C LYS A 46 6.62 -0.92 7.27
N ILE A 47 7.05 0.15 6.61
CA ILE A 47 7.44 0.11 5.20
C ILE A 47 8.83 -0.51 5.12
N LYS A 48 8.95 -1.66 4.44
CA LYS A 48 10.22 -2.35 4.19
C LYS A 48 10.91 -1.82 2.95
N LYS A 49 10.16 -1.64 1.86
CA LYS A 49 10.71 -1.24 0.57
C LYS A 49 9.68 -0.49 -0.25
N ILE A 50 10.18 0.43 -1.07
CA ILE A 50 9.39 1.18 -2.04
C ILE A 50 10.02 0.93 -3.40
N SER A 51 9.22 0.56 -4.39
CA SER A 51 9.67 0.35 -5.76
C SER A 51 8.70 1.05 -6.70
N GLU A 52 9.23 1.84 -7.62
CA GLU A 52 8.43 2.52 -8.63
C GLU A 52 8.68 1.82 -9.97
N LYS A 53 7.60 1.38 -10.63
CA LYS A 53 7.65 0.60 -11.86
C LYS A 53 6.70 1.24 -12.87
N ASP A 54 7.23 2.03 -13.80
CA ASP A 54 6.54 2.79 -14.87
C ASP A 54 5.17 3.41 -14.51
N LYS A 55 4.12 2.60 -14.38
CA LYS A 55 2.74 3.02 -14.09
C LYS A 55 2.23 2.63 -12.70
N GLU A 56 3.07 2.01 -11.86
CA GLU A 56 2.70 1.46 -10.56
C GLU A 56 3.77 1.76 -9.49
N ARG A 57 3.32 2.08 -8.28
CA ARG A 57 4.18 2.22 -7.10
C ARG A 57 3.88 1.08 -6.14
N ILE A 58 4.90 0.28 -5.85
CA ILE A 58 4.83 -0.89 -5.01
C ILE A 58 5.44 -0.54 -3.65
N PHE A 59 4.67 -0.77 -2.59
CA PHE A 59 5.09 -0.62 -1.21
C PHE A 59 5.11 -1.99 -0.55
N GLU A 60 6.29 -2.51 -0.25
CA GLU A 60 6.42 -3.65 0.64
C GLU A 60 6.24 -3.16 2.07
N ILE A 61 5.14 -3.58 2.70
CA ILE A 61 4.78 -3.20 4.05
C ILE A 61 4.60 -4.45 4.90
N THR A 62 4.90 -4.31 6.19
CA THR A 62 4.53 -5.28 7.22
C THR A 62 3.35 -4.67 7.96
N LEU A 63 2.34 -5.49 8.24
CA LEU A 63 1.30 -5.22 9.23
C LEU A 63 1.63 -6.05 10.47
#